data_AF-A0A7G5GYN3-F1
#
_entry.id   AF-A0A7G5GYN3-F1
#
_cell.length_a   1.000
_cell.length_b   1.000
_cell.length_c   1.000
_cell.angle_alpha   90.00
_cell.angle_beta   90.00
_cell.angle_gamma   90.00
#
_symmetry.space_group_name_H-M   'P 1'
#
loop_
_entity.id
_entity.type
_entity.pdbx_description
1 polymer ?
#
loop_
_entity_poly.entity_id
_entity_poly.type
_entity_poly.pdbx_seq_one_letter_code
_entity_poly.pdbx_strand_id
1 'polypeptide(L)'
;MRKKLLIKFPLSIFLIFGFTFTQFYLPLIFTFLERKPVVHNLLLPYQVFLHMFLDFFILVVAHKIYRSNYLAIKVYVRTILKKWSFFKTPSDKQIWIIGVIGIAATFYVYIYTKAATQVTGSAFNKLIEAMIPYSYAPFFIPLGKLYGNARLYKNRTTIFLVVFTIILFVISVSRNSRGAFMYGFTAIGFGYTLGLLLGYYKTPPLKITRLIAIVFACWIFTNPLADLGTAMVITRAQRADISSLELFENTLKIFEDKNAIVAKRKEDQNLEQSTWNENYINNIFLARFCNIKYNDLSLIQANKVIDSNDDILEFTLSRILLIFPAPIVEGLGLIENKRKSIGYSFGDFLYAKATSDFDMLGANLAGHLDGTGMAAFGWFYLLFLGIGIIPVYALFDAFFIHTPILVDPKKKYFIWQGHFSLCGLLALTSIFQFLPSESVVTTATFILRIWIQMIFLYFILYKFSFIVSRFF
;
A
#
# COMPACT_ATOMS: atom_id res chain seq x y z
N MET A 1 9.09 21.83 -8.16
CA MET A 1 7.96 21.32 -8.96
C MET A 1 7.04 22.47 -9.37
N ARG A 2 6.67 22.61 -10.66
CA ARG A 2 5.76 23.69 -11.09
C ARG A 2 4.35 23.43 -10.54
N LYS A 3 3.79 24.33 -9.72
CA LYS A 3 2.46 24.19 -9.09
C LYS A 3 1.34 23.81 -10.07
N LYS A 4 1.38 24.35 -11.29
CA LYS A 4 0.43 24.02 -12.38
C LYS A 4 0.44 22.53 -12.76
N LEU A 5 1.62 21.88 -12.69
CA LEU A 5 1.77 20.45 -13.00
C LEU A 5 1.07 19.59 -11.95
N LEU A 6 1.34 19.88 -10.68
CA LEU A 6 0.75 19.18 -9.54
C LEU A 6 -0.77 19.20 -9.59
N ILE A 7 -1.35 20.37 -9.90
CA ILE A 7 -2.80 20.53 -9.97
C ILE A 7 -3.38 19.70 -11.12
N LYS A 8 -2.70 19.59 -12.27
CA LYS A 8 -3.23 18.87 -13.44
C LYS A 8 -3.09 17.35 -13.34
N PHE A 9 -2.06 16.87 -12.63
CA PHE A 9 -1.67 15.45 -12.56
C PHE A 9 -1.30 15.02 -11.11
N PRO A 10 -2.20 15.22 -10.12
CA PRO A 10 -1.83 15.11 -8.73
C PRO A 10 -1.45 13.69 -8.30
N LEU A 11 -2.13 12.65 -8.79
CA LEU A 11 -1.94 11.28 -8.30
C LEU A 11 -0.79 10.57 -9.00
N SER A 12 -0.57 10.82 -10.29
CA SER A 12 0.63 10.31 -10.98
C SER A 12 1.91 10.91 -10.42
N ILE A 13 1.91 12.21 -10.09
CA ILE A 13 3.03 12.85 -9.41
C ILE A 13 3.18 12.32 -7.98
N PHE A 14 2.08 12.08 -7.28
CA PHE A 14 2.11 11.50 -5.93
C PHE A 14 2.70 10.09 -5.92
N LEU A 15 2.47 9.29 -6.97
CA LEU A 15 3.10 7.99 -7.17
C LEU A 15 4.62 8.11 -7.33
N ILE A 16 5.09 8.99 -8.22
CA ILE A 16 6.54 9.24 -8.41
C ILE A 16 7.16 9.75 -7.11
N PHE A 17 6.45 10.63 -6.39
CA PHE A 17 6.87 11.12 -5.08
C PHE A 17 7.00 9.98 -4.08
N GLY A 18 6.05 9.04 -4.06
CA GLY A 18 6.12 7.82 -3.26
C GLY A 18 7.40 7.02 -3.49
N PHE A 19 7.68 6.67 -4.75
CA PHE A 19 8.92 5.98 -5.12
C PHE A 19 10.16 6.76 -4.71
N THR A 20 10.19 8.06 -5.01
CA THR A 20 11.35 8.90 -4.70
C THR A 20 11.60 8.96 -3.19
N PHE A 21 10.53 9.02 -2.38
CA PHE A 21 10.65 9.02 -0.93
C PHE A 21 11.12 7.68 -0.39
N THR A 22 10.52 6.57 -0.82
CA THR A 22 10.85 5.25 -0.29
C THR A 22 12.22 4.73 -0.72
N GLN A 23 12.72 5.19 -1.87
CA GLN A 23 14.00 4.76 -2.43
C GLN A 23 15.14 5.73 -2.09
N PHE A 24 14.94 7.05 -2.15
CA PHE A 24 16.04 8.01 -1.98
C PHE A 24 16.01 8.74 -0.63
N TYR A 25 14.88 9.37 -0.28
CA TYR A 25 14.85 10.29 0.86
C TYR A 25 14.76 9.58 2.21
N LEU A 26 13.82 8.64 2.37
CA LEU A 26 13.58 7.99 3.65
C LEU A 26 14.74 7.08 4.07
N PRO A 27 15.37 6.30 3.17
CA PRO A 27 16.58 5.55 3.52
C PRO A 27 17.69 6.46 4.06
N LEU A 28 17.93 7.62 3.44
CA LEU A 28 18.91 8.60 3.91
C LEU A 28 18.56 9.16 5.29
N ILE A 29 17.31 9.58 5.50
CA ILE A 29 16.87 10.17 6.77
C ILE A 29 16.93 9.15 7.90
N PHE A 30 16.45 7.93 7.67
CA PHE A 30 16.35 6.92 8.72
C PHE A 30 17.70 6.32 9.09
N THR A 31 18.57 6.06 8.11
CA THR A 31 19.95 5.62 8.41
C THR A 31 20.73 6.71 9.16
N PHE A 32 20.55 7.99 8.80
CA PHE A 32 21.13 9.10 9.55
C PHE A 32 20.65 9.16 11.00
N LEU A 33 19.33 9.01 11.24
CA LEU A 33 18.77 8.95 12.60
C LEU A 33 19.33 7.78 13.42
N GLU A 34 19.61 6.65 12.78
CA GLU A 34 20.25 5.47 13.38
C GLU A 34 21.79 5.54 13.40
N ARG A 35 22.39 6.63 12.90
CA ARG A 35 23.84 6.82 12.78
C ARG A 35 24.54 5.72 11.98
N LYS A 36 23.85 5.21 10.95
CA LYS A 36 24.36 4.23 10.00
C LYS A 36 24.66 4.91 8.66
N PRO A 37 25.65 4.44 7.89
CA PRO A 37 25.80 4.87 6.51
C PRO A 37 24.60 4.40 5.67
N VAL A 38 24.28 5.12 4.59
CA VAL A 38 23.18 4.72 3.67
C VAL A 38 23.46 3.36 3.01
N VAL A 39 24.73 2.97 2.89
CA VAL A 39 25.13 1.67 2.36
C VAL A 39 25.12 0.55 3.41
N HIS A 40 24.66 0.82 4.63
CA HIS A 40 24.64 -0.17 5.70
C HIS A 40 23.90 -1.43 5.28
N ASN A 41 24.55 -2.58 5.47
CA ASN A 41 24.03 -3.90 5.11
C ASN A 41 23.56 -4.01 3.64
N LEU A 42 24.11 -3.23 2.71
CA LEU A 42 23.92 -3.45 1.26
C LEU A 42 25.13 -4.21 0.72
N LEU A 43 24.91 -5.36 0.07
CA LEU A 43 25.99 -6.16 -0.51
C LEU A 43 26.34 -5.69 -1.93
N LEU A 44 25.37 -5.14 -2.67
CA LEU A 44 25.51 -4.61 -4.03
C LEU A 44 25.11 -3.12 -4.12
N PRO A 45 25.67 -2.21 -3.30
CA PRO A 45 25.20 -0.83 -3.20
C PRO A 45 25.23 -0.06 -4.52
N TYR A 46 26.26 -0.28 -5.36
CA TYR A 46 26.36 0.38 -6.66
C TYR A 46 25.28 -0.06 -7.64
N GLN A 47 24.96 -1.37 -7.68
CA GLN A 47 23.90 -1.89 -8.54
C GLN A 47 22.54 -1.36 -8.07
N VAL A 48 22.28 -1.43 -6.77
CA VAL A 48 21.04 -0.93 -6.16
C VAL A 48 20.80 0.53 -6.53
N PHE A 49 21.79 1.42 -6.32
CA PHE A 49 21.63 2.83 -6.68
C PHE A 49 21.50 3.08 -8.19
N LEU A 50 22.17 2.28 -9.02
CA LEU A 50 22.02 2.36 -10.47
C LEU A 50 20.60 2.00 -10.92
N HIS A 51 20.07 0.87 -10.46
CA HIS A 51 18.70 0.44 -10.78
C HIS A 51 17.66 1.46 -10.30
N MET A 52 17.79 1.96 -9.06
CA MET A 52 16.91 3.01 -8.54
C MET A 52 16.95 4.29 -9.39
N PHE A 53 18.14 4.70 -9.84
CA PHE A 53 18.30 5.87 -10.70
C PHE A 53 17.65 5.66 -12.08
N LEU A 54 17.87 4.50 -12.70
CA LEU A 54 17.30 4.15 -13.99
C LEU A 54 15.77 4.05 -13.92
N ASP A 55 15.23 3.41 -12.89
CA ASP A 55 13.79 3.38 -12.61
C ASP A 55 13.24 4.79 -12.50
N PHE A 56 13.85 5.65 -11.67
CA PHE A 56 13.42 7.04 -11.52
C PHE A 56 13.41 7.78 -12.86
N PHE A 57 14.47 7.61 -13.66
CA PHE A 57 14.57 8.19 -14.99
C PHE A 57 13.43 7.72 -15.90
N ILE A 58 13.18 6.40 -15.96
CA ILE A 58 12.09 5.81 -16.74
C ILE A 58 10.73 6.34 -16.29
N LEU A 59 10.48 6.44 -14.98
CA LEU A 59 9.22 6.96 -14.44
C LEU A 59 8.97 8.42 -14.83
N VAL A 60 10.01 9.26 -14.83
CA VAL A 60 9.94 10.67 -15.24
C VAL A 60 9.73 10.80 -16.75
N VAL A 61 10.42 9.99 -17.56
CA VAL A 61 10.26 9.94 -19.01
C VAL A 61 8.84 9.47 -19.38
N ALA A 62 8.37 8.37 -18.79
CA ALA A 62 7.02 7.86 -18.96
C ALA A 62 5.97 8.91 -18.56
N HIS A 63 6.20 9.67 -17.49
CA HIS A 63 5.31 10.77 -17.09
C HIS A 63 5.30 11.91 -18.12
N LYS A 64 6.45 12.22 -18.72
CA LYS A 64 6.52 13.20 -19.82
C LYS A 64 5.71 12.73 -21.04
N ILE A 65 5.85 11.47 -21.45
CA ILE A 65 5.10 10.88 -22.57
C ILE A 65 3.60 10.85 -22.26
N TYR A 66 3.23 10.42 -21.05
CA TYR A 66 1.84 10.42 -20.58
C TYR A 66 1.19 11.80 -20.72
N ARG A 67 1.90 12.86 -20.28
CA ARG A 67 1.40 14.24 -20.32
C ARG A 67 1.18 14.78 -21.73
N SER A 68 1.96 14.34 -22.72
CA SER A 68 1.83 14.79 -24.10
C SER A 68 0.77 14.00 -24.87
N ASN A 69 0.73 12.67 -24.71
CA ASN A 69 0.05 11.80 -25.67
C ASN A 69 -1.15 11.02 -25.10
N TYR A 70 -1.24 10.84 -23.78
CA TYR A 70 -2.20 9.91 -23.17
C TYR A 70 -3.28 10.60 -22.31
N LEU A 71 -3.55 11.87 -22.60
CA LEU A 71 -4.68 12.60 -22.02
C LEU A 71 -6.04 12.00 -22.39
N ALA A 72 -6.15 11.36 -23.57
CA ALA A 72 -7.40 10.77 -24.06
C ALA A 72 -7.92 9.65 -23.14
N ILE A 73 -7.07 8.70 -22.73
CA ILE A 73 -7.45 7.60 -21.82
C ILE A 73 -7.97 8.16 -20.50
N LYS A 74 -7.23 9.10 -19.90
CA LYS A 74 -7.64 9.80 -18.67
C LYS A 74 -9.00 10.47 -18.83
N VAL A 75 -9.26 11.15 -19.94
CA VAL A 75 -10.53 11.84 -20.21
C VAL A 75 -11.68 10.85 -20.39
N TYR A 76 -11.46 9.78 -21.14
CA TYR A 76 -12.45 8.74 -21.37
C TYR A 76 -12.85 8.05 -20.06
N VAL A 77 -11.87 7.54 -19.31
CA VAL A 77 -12.08 6.88 -18.01
C VAL A 77 -12.77 7.82 -17.03
N ARG A 78 -12.32 9.07 -16.92
CA ARG A 78 -12.95 10.08 -16.07
C ARG A 78 -14.41 10.32 -16.44
N THR A 79 -14.75 10.29 -17.72
CA THR A 79 -16.14 10.47 -18.19
C THR A 79 -17.02 9.31 -17.71
N ILE A 80 -16.52 8.08 -17.78
CA ILE A 80 -17.21 6.90 -17.22
C ILE A 80 -17.40 7.07 -15.70
N LEU A 81 -16.34 7.41 -14.97
CA LEU A 81 -16.39 7.59 -13.52
C LEU A 81 -17.38 8.70 -13.11
N LYS A 82 -17.46 9.79 -13.88
CA LYS A 82 -18.47 10.84 -13.69
C LYS A 82 -19.89 10.31 -13.85
N LYS A 83 -20.16 9.56 -14.93
CA LYS A 83 -21.47 8.92 -15.15
C LYS A 83 -21.85 8.00 -13.98
N TRP A 84 -20.88 7.29 -13.41
CA TRP A 84 -21.10 6.38 -12.28
C TRP A 84 -21.14 7.07 -10.90
N SER A 85 -21.17 8.41 -10.86
CA SER A 85 -21.27 9.21 -9.62
C SER A 85 -20.06 9.12 -8.69
N PHE A 86 -18.86 8.77 -9.17
CA PHE A 86 -17.66 8.68 -8.33
C PHE A 86 -17.22 10.01 -7.71
N PHE A 87 -17.62 11.12 -8.33
CA PHE A 87 -17.30 12.48 -7.88
C PHE A 87 -18.46 13.16 -7.14
N LYS A 88 -19.55 12.43 -6.89
CA LYS A 88 -20.60 12.96 -6.03
C LYS A 88 -20.13 12.82 -4.58
N THR A 89 -20.13 13.93 -3.85
CA THR A 89 -19.66 13.97 -2.46
C THR A 89 -20.53 13.06 -1.57
N PRO A 90 -19.96 12.00 -0.96
CA PRO A 90 -20.68 11.16 -0.02
C PRO A 90 -20.97 11.92 1.28
N SER A 91 -22.09 11.59 1.92
CA SER A 91 -22.42 12.12 3.24
C SER A 91 -21.57 11.46 4.34
N ASP A 92 -21.38 12.12 5.48
CA ASP A 92 -20.68 11.54 6.63
C ASP A 92 -21.27 10.18 7.03
N LYS A 93 -22.61 10.04 6.97
CA LYS A 93 -23.32 8.76 7.21
C LYS A 93 -22.86 7.66 6.24
N GLN A 94 -22.77 7.97 4.95
CA GLN A 94 -22.32 7.00 3.94
C GLN A 94 -20.89 6.55 4.19
N ILE A 95 -20.00 7.49 4.53
CA ILE A 95 -18.59 7.17 4.83
C ILE A 95 -18.49 6.25 6.06
N TRP A 96 -19.30 6.50 7.10
CA TRP A 96 -19.37 5.60 8.26
C TRP A 96 -19.88 4.21 7.89
N ILE A 97 -20.93 4.09 7.08
CA ILE A 97 -21.45 2.79 6.61
C ILE A 97 -20.36 2.02 5.86
N ILE A 98 -19.65 2.69 4.94
CA ILE A 98 -18.52 2.10 4.19
C ILE A 98 -17.42 1.60 5.15
N GLY A 99 -17.08 2.40 6.17
CA GLY A 99 -16.11 2.03 7.20
C GLY A 99 -16.52 0.79 8.01
N VAL A 100 -17.78 0.75 8.45
CA VAL A 100 -18.32 -0.39 9.22
C VAL A 100 -18.33 -1.66 8.38
N ILE A 101 -18.69 -1.59 7.10
CA ILE A 101 -18.63 -2.75 6.19
C ILE A 101 -17.19 -3.27 6.09
N GLY A 102 -16.20 -2.38 5.97
CA GLY A 102 -14.79 -2.78 5.93
C GLY A 102 -14.31 -3.44 7.24
N ILE A 103 -14.78 -2.97 8.39
CA ILE A 103 -14.50 -3.62 9.68
C ILE A 103 -15.17 -5.00 9.74
N ALA A 104 -16.43 -5.11 9.33
CA ALA A 104 -17.16 -6.38 9.30
C ALA A 104 -16.46 -7.40 8.39
N ALA A 105 -15.97 -6.95 7.23
CA ALA A 105 -15.16 -7.76 6.34
C ALA A 105 -13.85 -8.23 6.99
N THR A 106 -13.20 -7.35 7.75
CA THR A 106 -11.99 -7.70 8.51
C THR A 106 -12.28 -8.75 9.58
N PHE A 107 -13.37 -8.60 10.32
CA PHE A 107 -13.81 -9.58 11.31
C PHE A 107 -14.09 -10.94 10.65
N TYR A 108 -14.85 -10.95 9.56
CA TYR A 108 -15.17 -12.17 8.82
C TYR A 108 -13.92 -12.92 8.35
N VAL A 109 -12.99 -12.22 7.67
CA VAL A 109 -11.82 -12.87 7.08
C VAL A 109 -10.87 -13.43 8.14
N TYR A 110 -10.56 -12.64 9.17
CA TYR A 110 -9.45 -13.01 10.06
C TYR A 110 -9.88 -13.67 11.35
N ILE A 111 -11.10 -13.42 11.82
CA ILE A 111 -11.61 -13.99 13.06
C ILE A 111 -12.51 -15.18 12.75
N TYR A 112 -13.45 -15.04 11.81
CA TYR A 112 -14.37 -16.13 11.47
C TYR A 112 -13.73 -17.19 10.56
N THR A 113 -13.14 -16.80 9.42
CA THR A 113 -12.51 -17.77 8.50
C THR A 113 -11.08 -18.16 8.89
N LYS A 114 -10.53 -17.54 9.95
CA LYS A 114 -9.15 -17.79 10.47
C LYS A 114 -8.06 -17.75 9.39
N ALA A 115 -8.21 -16.92 8.36
CA ALA A 115 -7.22 -16.83 7.30
C ALA A 115 -5.88 -16.29 7.86
N ALA A 116 -4.81 -17.07 7.74
CA ALA A 116 -3.49 -16.71 8.26
C ALA A 116 -2.82 -15.61 7.41
N THR A 117 -2.67 -15.80 6.10
CA THR A 117 -1.89 -14.89 5.24
C THR A 117 -2.66 -14.45 4.01
N GLN A 118 -3.29 -15.38 3.29
CA GLN A 118 -4.14 -15.11 2.14
C GLN A 118 -5.42 -15.94 2.23
N VAL A 119 -6.52 -15.40 1.73
CA VAL A 119 -7.76 -16.16 1.59
C VAL A 119 -7.63 -17.13 0.43
N THR A 120 -7.20 -18.35 0.74
CA THR A 120 -7.29 -19.50 -0.16
C THR A 120 -8.70 -20.08 -0.03
N GLY A 121 -9.61 -19.69 -0.93
CA GLY A 121 -11.00 -20.13 -0.84
C GLY A 121 -11.88 -19.62 -1.99
N SER A 122 -13.19 -19.71 -1.76
CA SER A 122 -14.23 -19.33 -2.73
C SER A 122 -14.10 -17.87 -3.18
N ALA A 123 -14.61 -17.56 -4.38
CA ALA A 123 -14.65 -16.20 -4.91
C ALA A 123 -15.33 -15.21 -3.94
N PHE A 124 -16.28 -15.69 -3.14
CA PHE A 124 -16.95 -14.91 -2.11
C PHE A 124 -16.01 -14.45 -0.99
N ASN A 125 -15.16 -15.34 -0.45
CA ASN A 125 -14.23 -14.96 0.61
C ASN A 125 -13.21 -13.92 0.11
N LYS A 126 -12.73 -14.06 -1.13
CA LYS A 126 -11.85 -13.07 -1.77
C LYS A 126 -12.54 -11.73 -2.02
N LEU A 127 -13.84 -11.75 -2.31
CA LEU A 127 -14.64 -10.53 -2.45
C LEU A 127 -14.75 -9.79 -1.12
N ILE A 128 -15.00 -10.51 -0.02
CA ILE A 128 -15.04 -9.91 1.33
C ILE A 128 -13.66 -9.37 1.73
N GLU A 129 -12.58 -10.11 1.46
CA GLU A 129 -11.21 -9.63 1.72
C GLU A 129 -10.94 -8.29 1.01
N ALA A 130 -11.40 -8.15 -0.23
CA ALA A 130 -11.26 -6.91 -0.98
C ALA A 130 -12.05 -5.72 -0.41
N MET A 131 -12.94 -5.95 0.57
CA MET A 131 -13.65 -4.90 1.30
C MET A 131 -12.87 -4.33 2.50
N ILE A 132 -11.80 -4.99 2.95
CA ILE A 132 -11.01 -4.56 4.12
C ILE A 132 -10.46 -3.12 3.99
N PRO A 133 -9.92 -2.67 2.84
CA PRO A 133 -9.37 -1.32 2.70
C PRO A 133 -10.41 -0.20 2.95
N TYR A 134 -11.70 -0.49 2.82
CA TYR A 134 -12.76 0.47 3.06
C TYR A 134 -12.98 0.75 4.55
N SER A 135 -12.42 -0.06 5.45
CA SER A 135 -12.41 0.20 6.90
C SER A 135 -11.80 1.57 7.21
N TYR A 136 -10.88 2.07 6.38
CA TYR A 136 -10.24 3.37 6.58
C TYR A 136 -11.04 4.57 6.06
N ALA A 137 -12.22 4.37 5.47
CA ALA A 137 -13.03 5.45 4.91
C ALA A 137 -13.37 6.59 5.89
N PRO A 138 -13.75 6.33 7.16
CA PRO A 138 -14.08 7.39 8.13
C PRO A 138 -12.95 8.38 8.37
N PHE A 139 -11.70 7.95 8.23
CA PHE A 139 -10.54 8.81 8.40
C PHE A 139 -10.42 9.93 7.37
N PHE A 140 -11.15 9.85 6.26
CA PHE A 140 -11.22 10.93 5.28
C PHE A 140 -12.25 12.01 5.63
N ILE A 141 -13.14 11.81 6.61
CA ILE A 141 -14.16 12.83 6.98
C ILE A 141 -13.50 14.19 7.35
N PRO A 142 -12.43 14.25 8.17
CA PRO A 142 -11.72 15.50 8.45
C PRO A 142 -11.06 16.11 7.21
N LEU A 143 -10.81 15.30 6.18
CA LEU A 143 -10.23 15.71 4.90
C LEU A 143 -11.29 16.03 3.83
N GLY A 144 -12.51 16.38 4.27
CA GLY A 144 -13.69 16.72 3.46
C GLY A 144 -13.41 17.51 2.17
N LYS A 145 -12.57 18.54 2.29
CA LYS A 145 -12.23 19.45 1.18
C LYS A 145 -11.61 18.74 -0.02
N LEU A 146 -10.93 17.61 0.20
CA LEU A 146 -10.28 16.84 -0.87
C LEU A 146 -11.29 16.13 -1.78
N TYR A 147 -12.45 15.73 -1.28
CA TYR A 147 -13.50 15.06 -2.08
C TYR A 147 -14.76 15.91 -2.27
N GLY A 148 -14.63 17.23 -2.06
CA GLY A 148 -15.68 18.21 -2.32
C GLY A 148 -16.69 18.41 -1.20
N ASN A 149 -16.42 17.91 0.02
CA ASN A 149 -17.18 18.31 1.20
C ASN A 149 -16.60 19.62 1.78
N ALA A 150 -17.29 20.73 1.52
CA ALA A 150 -16.92 22.05 2.05
C ALA A 150 -17.36 22.29 3.50
N ARG A 151 -18.18 21.39 4.08
CA ARG A 151 -18.71 21.56 5.43
C ARG A 151 -17.65 21.20 6.47
N LEU A 152 -17.67 21.94 7.58
CA LEU A 152 -16.91 21.55 8.76
C LEU A 152 -17.55 20.29 9.37
N TYR A 153 -16.70 19.34 9.76
CA TYR A 153 -17.15 18.16 10.48
C TYR A 153 -17.50 18.52 11.94
N LYS A 154 -18.36 17.72 12.57
CA LYS A 154 -18.81 17.96 13.95
C LYS A 154 -17.77 17.48 14.96
N ASN A 155 -17.68 18.13 16.12
CA ASN A 155 -16.77 17.68 17.19
C ASN A 155 -16.98 16.22 17.62
N ARG A 156 -18.25 15.76 17.63
CA ARG A 156 -18.60 14.35 17.89
C ARG A 156 -17.94 13.36 16.94
N THR A 157 -17.69 13.76 15.68
CA THR A 157 -16.98 12.92 14.70
C THR A 157 -15.56 12.60 15.17
N THR A 158 -14.88 13.54 15.85
CA THR A 158 -13.54 13.30 16.41
C THR A 158 -13.57 12.19 17.45
N ILE A 159 -14.56 12.22 18.36
CA ILE A 159 -14.73 11.18 19.38
C ILE A 159 -14.96 9.82 18.72
N PHE A 160 -15.85 9.76 17.72
CA PHE A 160 -16.10 8.52 16.98
C PHE A 160 -14.87 8.02 16.23
N LEU A 161 -14.04 8.90 15.67
CA LEU A 161 -12.79 8.51 15.03
C LEU A 161 -11.78 7.94 16.04
N VAL A 162 -11.71 8.50 17.25
CA VAL A 162 -10.85 7.95 18.32
C VAL A 162 -11.31 6.54 18.70
N VAL A 163 -12.62 6.36 18.98
CA VAL A 163 -13.18 5.03 19.29
C VAL A 163 -12.93 4.06 18.14
N PHE A 164 -13.16 4.48 16.90
CA PHE A 164 -12.94 3.67 15.71
C PHE A 164 -11.46 3.28 15.53
N THR A 165 -10.53 4.18 15.86
CA THR A 165 -9.08 3.90 15.86
C THR A 165 -8.71 2.85 16.90
N ILE A 166 -9.28 2.92 18.10
CA ILE A 166 -9.07 1.92 19.16
C ILE A 166 -9.56 0.55 18.69
N ILE A 167 -10.74 0.48 18.06
CA ILE A 167 -11.28 -0.78 17.52
C ILE A 167 -10.33 -1.37 16.46
N LEU A 168 -9.88 -0.56 15.49
CA LEU A 168 -8.93 -1.01 14.47
C LEU A 168 -7.58 -1.42 15.06
N PHE A 169 -7.12 -0.76 16.12
CA PHE A 169 -5.91 -1.12 16.82
C PHE A 169 -6.04 -2.51 17.47
N VAL A 170 -7.11 -2.76 18.24
CA VAL A 170 -7.38 -4.06 18.85
C VAL A 170 -7.44 -5.16 17.79
N ILE A 171 -8.19 -4.94 16.71
CA ILE A 171 -8.27 -5.89 15.58
C ILE A 171 -6.89 -6.15 14.98
N SER A 172 -6.05 -5.13 14.84
CA SER A 172 -4.70 -5.28 14.27
C SER A 172 -3.78 -6.12 15.17
N VAL A 173 -3.89 -5.96 16.50
CA VAL A 173 -3.16 -6.78 17.48
C VAL A 173 -3.66 -8.23 17.44
N SER A 174 -4.97 -8.46 17.47
CA SER A 174 -5.57 -9.81 17.39
C SER A 174 -5.26 -10.54 16.08
N ARG A 175 -4.88 -9.80 15.04
CA ARG A 175 -4.46 -10.34 13.74
C ARG A 175 -2.95 -10.47 13.59
N ASN A 176 -2.17 -9.99 14.55
CA ASN A 176 -0.71 -9.90 14.45
C ASN A 176 -0.25 -9.07 13.20
N SER A 177 -1.08 -8.13 12.75
CA SER A 177 -0.89 -7.39 11.49
C SER A 177 -0.59 -5.92 11.75
N ARG A 178 0.68 -5.64 12.05
CA ARG A 178 1.22 -4.28 12.25
C ARG A 178 1.01 -3.38 11.03
N GLY A 179 1.05 -3.96 9.83
CA GLY A 179 0.82 -3.25 8.58
C GLY A 179 -0.62 -2.75 8.42
N ALA A 180 -1.61 -3.52 8.88
CA ALA A 180 -3.02 -3.11 8.84
C ALA A 180 -3.23 -1.85 9.68
N PHE A 181 -2.69 -1.81 10.90
CA PHE A 181 -2.75 -0.61 11.73
C PHE A 181 -2.14 0.62 11.02
N MET A 182 -0.97 0.45 10.40
CA MET A 182 -0.27 1.55 9.77
C MET A 182 -0.98 2.13 8.55
N TYR A 183 -1.71 1.29 7.82
CA TYR A 183 -2.38 1.67 6.59
C TYR A 183 -3.39 2.82 6.77
N GLY A 184 -4.06 2.88 7.92
CA GLY A 184 -4.98 3.96 8.26
C GLY A 184 -4.28 5.29 8.52
N PHE A 185 -3.17 5.28 9.27
CA PHE A 185 -2.39 6.49 9.55
C PHE A 185 -1.71 7.03 8.30
N THR A 186 -1.17 6.14 7.46
CA THR A 186 -0.56 6.57 6.19
C THR A 186 -1.58 7.18 5.26
N ALA A 187 -2.80 6.64 5.19
CA ALA A 187 -3.87 7.21 4.37
C ALA A 187 -4.21 8.66 4.77
N ILE A 188 -4.31 8.94 6.08
CA ILE A 188 -4.53 10.31 6.60
C ILE A 188 -3.32 11.19 6.31
N GLY A 189 -2.11 10.72 6.63
CA GLY A 189 -0.87 11.49 6.44
C GLY A 189 -0.64 11.86 4.98
N PHE A 190 -0.86 10.92 4.06
CA PHE A 190 -0.79 11.14 2.63
C PHE A 190 -1.89 12.07 2.12
N GLY A 191 -3.13 11.89 2.57
CA GLY A 191 -4.23 12.81 2.24
C GLY A 191 -3.96 14.24 2.69
N TYR A 192 -3.50 14.42 3.93
CA TYR A 192 -3.14 15.73 4.46
C TYR A 192 -1.96 16.36 3.70
N THR A 193 -0.91 15.58 3.44
CA THR A 193 0.26 16.02 2.65
C THR A 193 -0.15 16.47 1.25
N LEU A 194 -0.94 15.66 0.55
CA LEU A 194 -1.47 16.01 -0.77
C LEU A 194 -2.33 17.27 -0.71
N GLY A 195 -3.12 17.44 0.35
CA GLY A 195 -3.91 18.64 0.61
C GLY A 195 -3.08 19.90 0.83
N LEU A 196 -1.95 19.79 1.53
CA LEU A 196 -0.97 20.88 1.68
C LEU A 196 -0.32 21.23 0.34
N LEU A 197 0.14 20.23 -0.41
CA LEU A 197 0.80 20.41 -1.70
C LEU A 197 -0.12 21.10 -2.72
N LEU A 198 -1.41 20.78 -2.70
CA LEU A 198 -2.43 21.39 -3.57
C LEU A 198 -3.00 22.71 -3.02
N GLY A 199 -2.68 23.06 -1.78
CA GLY A 199 -3.12 24.31 -1.15
C GLY A 199 -4.55 24.29 -0.60
N TYR A 200 -5.16 23.12 -0.39
CA TYR A 200 -6.45 22.99 0.33
C TYR A 200 -6.32 23.34 1.81
N TYR A 201 -5.15 23.03 2.38
CA TYR A 201 -4.80 23.31 3.76
C TYR A 201 -3.62 24.29 3.80
N LYS A 202 -3.62 25.18 4.78
CA LYS A 202 -2.48 26.05 5.06
C LYS A 202 -1.53 25.32 6.01
N THR A 203 -0.23 25.51 5.82
CA THR A 203 0.76 25.03 6.78
C THR A 203 0.51 25.71 8.13
N PRO A 204 0.20 24.94 9.19
CA PRO A 204 0.01 25.53 10.50
C PRO A 204 1.35 26.06 11.03
N PRO A 205 1.40 27.22 11.72
CA PRO A 205 2.64 27.70 12.32
C PRO A 205 3.16 26.70 13.36
N LEU A 206 4.48 26.51 13.45
CA LEU A 206 5.07 25.59 14.42
C LEU A 206 4.98 26.21 15.84
N LYS A 207 3.97 25.82 16.61
CA LYS A 207 3.81 26.22 18.02
C LYS A 207 4.47 25.18 18.93
N ILE A 208 4.93 25.58 20.11
CA ILE A 208 5.54 24.66 21.08
C ILE A 208 4.66 23.46 21.42
N THR A 209 3.33 23.66 21.55
CA THR A 209 2.37 22.58 21.80
C THR A 209 2.32 21.55 20.67
N ARG A 210 2.52 21.99 19.42
CA ARG A 210 2.61 21.09 18.26
C ARG A 210 3.95 20.38 18.20
N LEU A 211 5.04 21.06 18.57
CA LEU A 211 6.36 20.44 18.67
C LEU A 211 6.35 19.33 19.72
N ILE A 212 5.79 19.60 20.91
CA ILE A 212 5.61 18.60 21.97
C ILE A 212 4.77 17.42 21.45
N ALA A 213 3.66 17.69 20.74
CA ALA A 213 2.84 16.63 20.16
C ALA A 213 3.60 15.79 19.11
N ILE A 214 4.44 16.40 18.28
CA ILE A 214 5.29 15.70 17.31
C ILE A 214 6.32 14.82 18.02
N VAL A 215 7.03 15.37 19.02
CA VAL A 215 8.01 14.63 19.81
C VAL A 215 7.35 13.45 20.52
N PHE A 216 6.19 13.67 21.13
CA PHE A 216 5.41 12.62 21.79
C PHE A 216 4.94 11.55 20.80
N ALA A 217 4.46 11.93 19.61
CA ALA A 217 4.12 10.98 18.56
C ALA A 217 5.35 10.17 18.11
N CYS A 218 6.49 10.83 17.87
CA CYS A 218 7.74 10.15 17.54
C CYS A 218 8.16 9.16 18.64
N TRP A 219 8.05 9.54 19.91
CA TRP A 219 8.33 8.65 21.04
C TRP A 219 7.40 7.43 21.05
N ILE A 220 6.09 7.61 20.82
CA ILE A 220 5.12 6.50 20.73
C ILE A 220 5.49 5.51 19.60
N PHE A 221 5.81 6.02 18.41
CA PHE A 221 6.13 5.16 17.26
C PHE A 221 7.50 4.49 17.37
N THR A 222 8.45 5.12 18.06
CA THR A 222 9.81 4.60 18.20
C THR A 222 9.95 3.58 19.32
N ASN A 223 9.14 3.67 20.37
CA ASN A 223 9.31 2.86 21.57
C ASN A 223 8.11 1.93 21.86
N PRO A 224 6.99 2.36 22.48
CA PRO A 224 5.91 1.45 22.88
C PRO A 224 5.27 0.72 21.69
N LEU A 225 5.01 1.41 20.57
CA LEU A 225 4.49 0.72 19.39
C LEU A 225 5.53 -0.23 18.80
N ALA A 226 6.81 0.15 18.74
CA ALA A 226 7.89 -0.68 18.18
C ALA A 226 8.08 -1.98 18.98
N ASP A 227 8.01 -1.90 20.30
CA ASP A 227 8.01 -3.04 21.22
C ASP A 227 6.81 -3.94 20.99
N LEU A 228 5.60 -3.39 20.94
CA LEU A 228 4.39 -4.15 20.63
C LEU A 228 4.50 -4.80 19.25
N GLY A 229 5.09 -4.09 18.30
CA GLY A 229 5.37 -4.63 16.99
C GLY A 229 6.34 -5.80 17.05
N THR A 230 7.37 -5.74 17.88
CA THR A 230 8.34 -6.83 18.04
C THR A 230 7.66 -8.03 18.72
N ALA A 231 6.85 -7.80 19.75
CA ALA A 231 6.05 -8.84 20.41
C ALA A 231 5.13 -9.57 19.43
N MET A 232 4.49 -8.84 18.50
CA MET A 232 3.71 -9.49 17.44
C MET A 232 4.58 -10.41 16.56
N VAL A 233 5.81 -10.06 16.22
CA VAL A 233 6.66 -10.95 15.41
C VAL A 233 6.98 -12.23 16.14
N ILE A 234 7.28 -12.14 17.44
CA ILE A 234 7.62 -13.31 18.26
C ILE A 234 6.41 -14.25 18.35
N THR A 235 5.20 -13.73 18.57
CA THR A 235 3.98 -14.56 18.65
C THR A 235 3.49 -15.09 17.30
N ARG A 236 4.02 -14.58 16.18
CA ARG A 236 3.53 -14.90 14.83
C ARG A 236 3.66 -16.38 14.49
N ALA A 237 4.73 -17.03 14.94
CA ALA A 237 4.98 -18.45 14.67
C ALA A 237 3.83 -19.35 15.16
N GLN A 238 3.13 -18.92 16.22
CA GLN A 238 2.04 -19.69 16.84
C GLN A 238 0.67 -19.39 16.23
N ARG A 239 0.57 -18.41 15.32
CA ARG A 239 -0.73 -17.89 14.82
C ARG A 239 -1.59 -18.94 14.11
N ALA A 240 -0.99 -19.96 13.52
CA ALA A 240 -1.72 -21.04 12.86
C ALA A 240 -2.45 -21.96 13.85
N ASP A 241 -1.89 -22.09 15.06
CA ASP A 241 -2.27 -23.12 16.03
C ASP A 241 -3.14 -22.60 17.17
N ILE A 242 -3.17 -21.27 17.39
CA ILE A 242 -3.88 -20.64 18.53
C ILE A 242 -5.04 -19.76 18.11
N SER A 243 -5.98 -19.54 19.03
CA SER A 243 -7.13 -18.65 18.79
C SER A 243 -6.73 -17.17 18.71
N SER A 244 -7.54 -16.31 18.10
CA SER A 244 -7.25 -14.87 18.00
C SER A 244 -7.21 -14.15 19.35
N LEU A 245 -7.94 -14.65 20.36
CA LEU A 245 -7.92 -14.12 21.71
C LEU A 245 -6.62 -14.54 22.43
N GLU A 246 -6.25 -15.81 22.31
CA GLU A 246 -5.00 -16.34 22.86
C GLU A 246 -3.77 -15.67 22.22
N LEU A 247 -3.81 -15.41 20.91
CA LEU A 247 -2.78 -14.66 20.20
C LEU A 247 -2.65 -13.23 20.73
N PHE A 248 -3.78 -12.59 21.07
CA PHE A 248 -3.79 -11.26 21.67
C PHE A 248 -3.16 -11.29 23.07
N GLU A 249 -3.57 -12.23 23.92
CA GLU A 249 -3.03 -12.41 25.28
C GLU A 249 -1.53 -12.73 25.27
N ASN A 250 -1.09 -13.65 24.40
CA ASN A 250 0.33 -13.98 24.25
C ASN A 250 1.13 -12.77 23.76
N THR A 251 0.56 -11.96 22.87
CA THR A 251 1.23 -10.74 22.39
C THR A 251 1.40 -9.72 23.52
N LEU A 252 0.42 -9.58 24.40
CA LEU A 252 0.52 -8.70 25.57
C LEU A 252 1.54 -9.23 26.60
N LYS A 253 1.54 -10.53 26.88
CA LYS A 253 2.54 -11.16 27.78
C LYS A 253 3.97 -10.92 27.28
N ILE A 254 4.22 -11.12 25.98
CA ILE A 254 5.54 -10.84 25.40
C ILE A 254 5.86 -9.34 25.37
N PHE A 255 4.84 -8.47 25.23
CA PHE A 255 5.04 -7.03 25.30
C PHE A 255 5.52 -6.55 26.69
N GLU A 256 5.04 -7.21 27.74
CA GLU A 256 5.47 -7.01 29.13
C GLU A 256 6.89 -7.55 29.38
N ASP A 257 7.26 -8.67 28.74
CA ASP A 257 8.62 -9.22 28.80
C ASP A 257 9.61 -8.44 27.91
N LYS A 258 10.19 -7.39 28.48
CA LYS A 258 11.22 -6.57 27.80
C LYS A 258 12.48 -7.35 27.44
N ASN A 259 12.81 -8.41 28.17
CA ASN A 259 14.01 -9.20 27.89
C ASN A 259 13.83 -10.01 26.61
N ALA A 260 12.66 -10.61 26.40
CA ALA A 260 12.33 -11.32 25.16
C ALA A 260 12.42 -10.40 23.93
N ILE A 261 11.93 -9.16 24.03
CA ILE A 261 12.02 -8.16 22.95
C ILE A 261 13.47 -7.79 22.64
N VAL A 262 14.28 -7.54 23.68
CA VAL A 262 15.69 -7.18 23.50
C VAL A 262 16.47 -8.35 22.93
N ALA A 263 16.22 -9.58 23.39
CA ALA A 263 16.83 -10.79 22.86
C ALA A 263 16.50 -10.97 21.38
N LYS A 264 15.23 -10.80 20.99
CA LYS A 264 14.83 -10.92 19.58
C LYS A 264 15.52 -9.88 18.70
N ARG A 265 15.62 -8.62 19.15
CA ARG A 265 16.32 -7.57 18.41
C ARG A 265 17.81 -7.85 18.26
N LYS A 266 18.46 -8.40 19.28
CA LYS A 266 19.87 -8.80 19.21
C LYS A 266 20.07 -9.98 18.27
N GLU A 267 19.17 -10.96 18.29
CA GLU A 267 19.16 -12.07 17.33
C GLU A 267 19.04 -11.54 15.89
N ASP A 268 18.07 -10.67 15.61
CA ASP A 268 17.86 -10.08 14.28
C ASP A 268 19.04 -9.21 13.80
N GLN A 269 19.80 -8.62 14.74
CA GLN A 269 21.05 -7.91 14.45
C GLN A 269 22.23 -8.86 14.18
N ASN A 270 22.30 -10.00 14.88
CA ASN A 270 23.39 -10.96 14.74
C ASN A 270 23.22 -11.90 13.53
N LEU A 271 22.02 -11.95 12.91
CA LEU A 271 21.73 -12.70 11.68
C LEU A 271 22.43 -12.14 10.41
N GLU A 272 23.49 -11.34 10.55
CA GLU A 272 24.36 -10.91 9.43
C GLU A 272 24.93 -12.10 8.60
N GLN A 273 24.82 -13.33 9.11
CA GLN A 273 25.29 -14.56 8.46
C GLN A 273 24.21 -15.36 7.69
N SER A 274 22.93 -14.95 7.66
CA SER A 274 21.91 -15.65 6.85
C SER A 274 21.96 -15.22 5.37
N THR A 275 21.67 -16.15 4.45
CA THR A 275 21.59 -15.88 3.01
C THR A 275 20.48 -14.90 2.61
N TRP A 276 19.50 -14.67 3.50
CA TRP A 276 18.41 -13.71 3.34
C TRP A 276 18.21 -12.91 4.63
N ASN A 277 18.78 -11.70 4.66
CA ASN A 277 18.70 -10.79 5.80
C ASN A 277 18.05 -9.47 5.38
N GLU A 278 16.83 -9.20 5.86
CA GLU A 278 16.05 -7.99 5.53
C GLU A 278 16.39 -6.77 6.42
N ASN A 279 17.34 -6.89 7.34
CA ASN A 279 17.67 -5.84 8.29
C ASN A 279 18.35 -4.66 7.59
N TYR A 280 17.77 -3.47 7.71
CA TYR A 280 18.34 -2.24 7.16
C TYR A 280 18.08 -1.06 8.10
N ILE A 281 16.84 -0.95 8.57
CA ILE A 281 16.40 -0.02 9.62
C ILE A 281 15.99 -0.82 10.86
N ASN A 282 16.51 -0.46 12.03
CA ASN A 282 16.21 -1.15 13.30
C ASN A 282 14.73 -0.97 13.69
N ASN A 283 14.15 0.21 13.42
CA ASN A 283 12.75 0.44 13.73
C ASN A 283 11.82 -0.23 12.71
N ILE A 284 11.02 -1.18 13.20
CA ILE A 284 10.16 -2.01 12.36
C ILE A 284 9.00 -1.28 11.65
N PHE A 285 8.61 -0.10 12.10
CA PHE A 285 7.63 0.74 11.41
C PHE A 285 8.29 1.59 10.33
N LEU A 286 9.46 2.16 10.63
CA LEU A 286 10.22 2.95 9.66
C LEU A 286 10.72 2.07 8.50
N ALA A 287 11.11 0.83 8.78
CA ALA A 287 11.53 -0.15 7.78
C ALA A 287 10.50 -0.34 6.65
N ARG A 288 9.19 -0.20 6.92
CA ARG A 288 8.13 -0.34 5.89
C ARG A 288 8.13 0.74 4.82
N PHE A 289 8.83 1.84 5.05
CA PHE A 289 8.97 2.92 4.08
C PHE A 289 10.35 2.92 3.40
N CYS A 290 11.19 1.92 3.66
CA CYS A 290 12.52 1.77 3.07
C CYS A 290 12.64 0.39 2.43
N ASN A 291 12.62 0.34 1.10
CA ASN A 291 12.60 -0.93 0.36
C ASN A 291 13.95 -1.25 -0.32
N ILE A 292 14.97 -0.46 -0.03
CA ILE A 292 16.30 -0.58 -0.66
C ILE A 292 16.97 -1.93 -0.38
N LYS A 293 16.73 -2.54 0.80
CA LYS A 293 17.29 -3.86 1.12
C LYS A 293 16.64 -4.99 0.34
N TYR A 294 15.35 -4.89 0.04
CA TYR A 294 14.68 -5.85 -0.84
C TYR A 294 15.24 -5.80 -2.26
N ASN A 295 15.63 -4.61 -2.72
CA ASN A 295 16.32 -4.43 -3.99
C ASN A 295 17.66 -5.17 -3.99
N ASP A 296 18.51 -4.90 -2.99
CA ASP A 296 19.80 -5.57 -2.80
C ASP A 296 19.68 -7.09 -2.79
N LEU A 297 18.81 -7.64 -1.94
CA LEU A 297 18.58 -9.09 -1.84
C LEU A 297 18.11 -9.69 -3.17
N SER A 298 17.17 -9.03 -3.85
CA SER A 298 16.65 -9.53 -5.12
C SER A 298 17.73 -9.50 -6.22
N LEU A 299 18.56 -8.46 -6.28
CA LEU A 299 19.66 -8.36 -7.26
C LEU A 299 20.74 -9.41 -7.00
N ILE A 300 21.05 -9.71 -5.74
CA ILE A 300 21.99 -10.80 -5.38
C ILE A 300 21.50 -12.13 -5.93
N GLN A 301 20.22 -12.45 -5.72
CA GLN A 301 19.67 -13.71 -6.23
C GLN A 301 19.57 -13.70 -7.75
N ALA A 302 19.19 -12.58 -8.36
CA ALA A 302 19.13 -12.42 -9.82
C ALA A 302 20.48 -12.71 -10.49
N ASN A 303 21.58 -12.23 -9.91
CA ASN A 303 22.93 -12.46 -10.44
C ASN A 303 23.35 -13.94 -10.42
N LYS A 304 22.73 -14.78 -9.58
CA LYS A 304 23.01 -16.23 -9.53
C LYS A 304 22.25 -17.05 -10.56
N VAL A 305 21.16 -16.51 -11.10
CA VAL A 305 20.23 -17.22 -12.01
C VAL A 305 20.15 -16.59 -13.40
N ILE A 306 21.01 -15.60 -13.67
CA ILE A 306 20.94 -14.79 -14.89
C ILE A 306 21.14 -15.63 -16.17
N ASP A 307 21.90 -16.72 -16.08
CA ASP A 307 22.16 -17.65 -17.19
C ASP A 307 21.07 -18.74 -17.32
N SER A 308 20.16 -18.86 -16.34
CA SER A 308 19.12 -19.88 -16.26
C SER A 308 17.73 -19.25 -16.03
N ASN A 309 17.33 -18.36 -16.94
CA ASN A 309 16.17 -17.47 -16.79
C ASN A 309 14.82 -18.14 -17.11
N ASP A 310 14.76 -19.14 -18.00
CA ASP A 310 13.50 -19.60 -18.61
C ASP A 310 12.38 -19.91 -17.60
N ASP A 311 12.70 -20.57 -16.48
CA ASP A 311 11.73 -20.88 -15.41
C ASP A 311 11.18 -19.61 -14.73
N ILE A 312 12.03 -18.60 -14.53
CA ILE A 312 11.66 -17.33 -13.86
C ILE A 312 10.81 -16.49 -14.79
N LEU A 313 11.16 -16.46 -16.08
CA LEU A 313 10.36 -15.83 -17.12
C LEU A 313 8.98 -16.50 -17.21
N GLU A 314 8.92 -17.83 -17.30
CA GLU A 314 7.66 -18.58 -17.36
C GLU A 314 6.81 -18.34 -16.12
N PHE A 315 7.40 -18.39 -14.93
CA PHE A 315 6.71 -18.07 -13.67
C PHE A 315 6.13 -16.65 -13.69
N THR A 316 6.91 -15.69 -14.17
CA THR A 316 6.54 -14.27 -14.22
C THR A 316 5.40 -14.01 -15.21
N LEU A 317 5.46 -14.60 -16.41
CA LEU A 317 4.41 -14.49 -17.43
C LEU A 317 3.14 -15.25 -17.03
N SER A 318 3.29 -16.44 -16.44
CA SER A 318 2.17 -17.21 -15.91
C SER A 318 1.40 -16.41 -14.87
N ARG A 319 2.07 -15.63 -14.01
CA ARG A 319 1.37 -14.74 -13.07
C ARG A 319 0.47 -13.73 -13.78
N ILE A 320 0.81 -13.21 -14.96
CA ILE A 320 -0.08 -12.32 -15.73
C ILE A 320 -1.37 -13.05 -16.11
N LEU A 321 -1.24 -14.26 -16.64
CA LEU A 321 -2.36 -15.07 -17.13
C LEU A 321 -3.26 -15.56 -15.98
N LEU A 322 -2.67 -15.84 -14.82
CA LEU A 322 -3.38 -16.45 -13.70
C LEU A 322 -4.12 -15.44 -12.80
N ILE A 323 -3.96 -14.14 -13.07
CA ILE A 323 -4.66 -13.05 -12.37
C ILE A 323 -6.17 -13.12 -12.57
N PHE A 324 -6.65 -13.67 -13.70
CA PHE A 324 -8.08 -13.75 -14.00
C PHE A 324 -8.86 -14.61 -12.98
N PRO A 325 -10.16 -14.32 -12.78
CA PRO A 325 -11.06 -15.16 -12.00
C PRO A 325 -10.99 -16.64 -12.37
N ALA A 326 -11.25 -17.52 -11.38
CA ALA A 326 -11.20 -18.98 -11.57
C ALA A 326 -11.98 -19.46 -12.81
N PRO A 327 -13.21 -18.98 -13.11
CA PRO A 327 -13.95 -19.43 -14.29
C PRO A 327 -13.22 -19.17 -15.62
N ILE A 328 -12.50 -18.05 -15.73
CA ILE A 328 -11.75 -17.72 -16.96
C ILE A 328 -10.50 -18.60 -17.06
N VAL A 329 -9.81 -18.81 -15.94
CA VAL A 329 -8.61 -19.67 -15.90
C VAL A 329 -8.96 -21.14 -16.14
N GLU A 330 -10.12 -21.58 -15.64
CA GLU A 330 -10.68 -22.92 -15.87
C GLU A 330 -11.08 -23.10 -17.33
N GLY A 331 -11.78 -22.13 -17.92
CA GLY A 331 -12.14 -22.15 -19.34
C GLY A 331 -10.94 -22.13 -20.30
N LEU A 332 -9.78 -21.62 -19.86
CA LEU A 332 -8.52 -21.63 -20.62
C LEU A 332 -7.66 -22.89 -20.37
N GLY A 333 -8.10 -23.82 -19.51
CA GLY A 333 -7.34 -25.03 -19.19
C GLY A 333 -6.08 -24.81 -18.34
N LEU A 334 -5.95 -23.65 -17.67
CA LEU A 334 -4.73 -23.23 -16.96
C LEU A 334 -4.78 -23.51 -15.44
N ILE A 335 -5.63 -24.44 -14.99
CA ILE A 335 -5.98 -24.64 -13.56
C ILE A 335 -4.81 -25.19 -12.74
N GLU A 336 -4.07 -26.14 -13.29
CA GLU A 336 -2.95 -26.79 -12.58
C GLU A 336 -1.81 -25.80 -12.31
N ASN A 337 -1.52 -24.91 -13.28
CA ASN A 337 -0.53 -23.85 -13.13
C ASN A 337 -0.96 -22.79 -12.09
N LYS A 338 -2.27 -22.58 -11.88
CA LYS A 338 -2.77 -21.60 -10.90
C LYS A 338 -2.36 -21.91 -9.46
N ARG A 339 -2.41 -23.18 -9.07
CA ARG A 339 -2.10 -23.60 -7.70
C ARG A 339 -0.59 -23.58 -7.43
N LYS A 340 0.23 -23.92 -8.43
CA LYS A 340 1.70 -23.89 -8.34
C LYS A 340 2.28 -22.46 -8.36
N SER A 341 1.68 -21.52 -9.12
CA SER A 341 2.30 -20.20 -9.36
C SER A 341 1.72 -19.01 -8.54
N ILE A 342 0.52 -19.14 -7.96
CA ILE A 342 -0.07 -18.08 -7.10
C ILE A 342 0.31 -18.27 -5.61
N GLY A 343 0.70 -19.47 -5.19
CA GLY A 343 0.95 -19.81 -3.79
C GLY A 343 2.22 -19.19 -3.18
N TYR A 344 3.16 -18.74 -4.01
CA TYR A 344 4.49 -18.27 -3.57
C TYR A 344 4.73 -16.85 -4.03
N SER A 345 5.46 -16.04 -3.25
CA SER A 345 5.90 -14.69 -3.66
C SER A 345 6.95 -14.74 -4.78
N PHE A 346 7.21 -13.62 -5.45
CA PHE A 346 8.31 -13.59 -6.42
C PHE A 346 9.67 -13.75 -5.73
N GLY A 347 9.82 -13.24 -4.51
CA GLY A 347 11.03 -13.40 -3.72
C GLY A 347 11.28 -14.86 -3.34
N ASP A 348 10.24 -15.59 -2.91
CA ASP A 348 10.34 -17.03 -2.61
C ASP A 348 10.85 -17.81 -3.83
N PHE A 349 10.24 -17.59 -5.00
CA PHE A 349 10.58 -18.34 -6.21
C PHE A 349 12.00 -18.00 -6.70
N LEU A 350 12.36 -16.72 -6.69
CA LEU A 350 13.70 -16.28 -7.06
C LEU A 350 14.77 -16.85 -6.11
N TYR A 351 14.51 -16.81 -4.81
CA TYR A 351 15.43 -17.36 -3.81
C TYR A 351 15.59 -18.87 -3.97
N ALA A 352 14.49 -19.62 -4.05
CA ALA A 352 14.51 -21.07 -4.19
C ALA A 352 15.27 -21.51 -5.45
N LYS A 353 15.13 -20.79 -6.57
CA LYS A 353 15.91 -21.04 -7.78
C LYS A 353 17.39 -20.70 -7.63
N ALA A 354 17.70 -19.59 -6.97
CA ALA A 354 19.07 -19.13 -6.78
C ALA A 354 19.89 -19.97 -5.78
N THR A 355 19.25 -20.63 -4.82
CA THR A 355 19.90 -21.46 -3.80
C THR A 355 19.66 -22.96 -3.97
N SER A 356 18.76 -23.36 -4.87
CA SER A 356 18.22 -24.73 -4.99
C SER A 356 17.51 -25.23 -3.72
N ASP A 357 17.11 -24.31 -2.83
CA ASP A 357 16.39 -24.61 -1.58
C ASP A 357 14.89 -24.37 -1.78
N PHE A 358 14.18 -25.42 -2.23
CA PHE A 358 12.74 -25.36 -2.49
C PHE A 358 11.89 -25.44 -1.22
N ASP A 359 12.48 -25.75 -0.06
CA ASP A 359 11.76 -25.76 1.23
C ASP A 359 11.38 -24.34 1.69
N MET A 360 12.05 -23.33 1.12
CA MET A 360 11.75 -21.91 1.36
C MET A 360 10.54 -21.39 0.57
N LEU A 361 9.94 -22.19 -0.31
CA LEU A 361 8.71 -21.80 -1.01
C LEU A 361 7.55 -21.64 -0.02
N GLY A 362 6.97 -20.44 0.02
CA GLY A 362 5.88 -20.10 0.96
C GLY A 362 6.36 -19.42 2.24
N ALA A 363 7.67 -19.13 2.37
CA ALA A 363 8.21 -18.29 3.42
C ALA A 363 7.73 -16.82 3.34
N ASN A 364 7.18 -16.40 2.19
CA ASN A 364 6.73 -15.03 1.90
C ASN A 364 7.88 -14.00 1.91
N LEU A 365 9.03 -14.40 1.37
CA LEU A 365 10.19 -13.54 1.17
C LEU A 365 9.83 -12.39 0.21
N ALA A 366 10.01 -11.15 0.65
CA ALA A 366 9.64 -10.00 -0.16
C ALA A 366 10.65 -9.74 -1.28
N GLY A 367 10.21 -9.86 -2.53
CA GLY A 367 11.00 -9.49 -3.70
C GLY A 367 10.97 -7.98 -3.99
N HIS A 368 11.78 -7.56 -4.97
CA HIS A 368 11.75 -6.22 -5.55
C HIS A 368 11.79 -6.29 -7.08
N LEU A 369 11.10 -5.35 -7.75
CA LEU A 369 10.95 -5.35 -9.21
C LEU A 369 12.27 -5.32 -9.97
N ASP A 370 13.32 -4.76 -9.39
CA ASP A 370 14.64 -4.67 -10.01
C ASP A 370 15.28 -6.04 -10.14
N GLY A 371 15.42 -6.78 -9.04
CA GLY A 371 16.01 -8.11 -9.07
C GLY A 371 15.12 -9.14 -9.77
N THR A 372 13.82 -9.15 -9.50
CA THR A 372 12.91 -10.10 -10.18
C THR A 372 12.75 -9.76 -11.66
N GLY A 373 12.75 -8.47 -12.02
CA GLY A 373 12.72 -8.00 -13.39
C GLY A 373 14.02 -8.31 -14.14
N MET A 374 15.17 -8.09 -13.52
CA MET A 374 16.46 -8.44 -14.08
C MET A 374 16.59 -9.96 -14.27
N ALA A 375 16.14 -10.74 -13.29
CA ALA A 375 16.13 -12.19 -13.39
C ALA A 375 15.23 -12.68 -14.53
N ALA A 376 14.02 -12.10 -14.69
CA ALA A 376 13.05 -12.56 -15.69
C ALA A 376 13.28 -12.01 -17.11
N PHE A 377 13.67 -10.75 -17.25
CA PHE A 377 13.69 -10.02 -18.53
C PHE A 377 15.04 -9.40 -18.86
N GLY A 378 16.05 -9.54 -17.99
CA GLY A 378 17.25 -8.71 -18.05
C GLY A 378 16.88 -7.23 -18.08
N TRP A 379 17.70 -6.40 -18.71
CA TRP A 379 17.47 -4.95 -18.82
C TRP A 379 16.16 -4.54 -19.50
N PHE A 380 15.48 -5.44 -20.22
CA PHE A 380 14.17 -5.14 -20.81
C PHE A 380 13.07 -4.90 -19.76
N TYR A 381 13.28 -5.27 -18.49
CA TYR A 381 12.34 -4.94 -17.42
C TYR A 381 12.07 -3.42 -17.32
N LEU A 382 13.07 -2.57 -17.59
CA LEU A 382 12.92 -1.11 -17.61
C LEU A 382 11.97 -0.65 -18.72
N LEU A 383 11.99 -1.31 -19.88
CA LEU A 383 11.07 -1.04 -20.98
C LEU A 383 9.64 -1.42 -20.58
N PHE A 384 9.45 -2.60 -19.97
CA PHE A 384 8.15 -3.04 -19.48
C PHE A 384 7.60 -2.11 -18.38
N LEU A 385 8.46 -1.64 -17.47
CA LEU A 385 8.10 -0.64 -16.47
C LEU A 385 7.64 0.66 -17.14
N GLY A 386 8.41 1.17 -18.10
CA GLY A 386 8.12 2.41 -18.83
C GLY A 386 6.80 2.36 -19.60
N ILE A 387 6.54 1.28 -20.33
CA ILE A 387 5.30 1.09 -21.08
C ILE A 387 4.12 0.87 -20.12
N GLY A 388 4.30 0.01 -19.12
CA GLY A 388 3.26 -0.37 -18.16
C GLY A 388 2.79 0.78 -17.27
N ILE A 389 3.68 1.70 -16.87
CA ILE A 389 3.32 2.79 -15.95
C ILE A 389 2.53 3.93 -16.62
N ILE A 390 2.62 4.10 -17.94
CA ILE A 390 1.89 5.15 -18.69
C ILE A 390 0.37 5.05 -18.49
N PRO A 391 -0.30 3.91 -18.76
CA PRO A 391 -1.72 3.76 -18.50
C PRO A 391 -2.03 3.85 -17.00
N VAL A 392 -1.16 3.37 -16.11
CA VAL A 392 -1.34 3.51 -14.65
C VAL A 392 -1.47 4.98 -14.23
N TYR A 393 -0.62 5.87 -14.77
CA TYR A 393 -0.74 7.31 -14.53
C TYR A 393 -2.08 7.87 -15.00
N ALA A 394 -2.55 7.46 -16.18
CA ALA A 394 -3.83 7.88 -16.71
C ALA A 394 -5.01 7.44 -15.83
N LEU A 395 -4.97 6.19 -15.35
CA LEU A 395 -6.00 5.58 -14.50
C LEU A 395 -6.05 6.23 -13.11
N PHE A 396 -4.91 6.52 -12.49
CA PHE A 396 -4.91 7.22 -11.19
C PHE A 396 -5.38 8.68 -11.33
N ASP A 397 -4.83 9.45 -12.27
CA ASP A 397 -5.25 10.85 -12.47
C ASP A 397 -6.69 11.01 -12.99
N ALA A 398 -7.33 9.91 -13.41
CA ALA A 398 -8.75 9.91 -13.72
C ALA A 398 -9.61 10.16 -12.47
N PHE A 399 -9.13 9.81 -11.26
CA PHE A 399 -9.82 10.05 -9.98
C PHE A 399 -9.81 11.49 -9.48
N PHE A 400 -9.33 12.45 -10.27
CA PHE A 400 -9.32 13.87 -9.91
C PHE A 400 -10.02 14.71 -10.98
N ILE A 401 -10.89 15.63 -10.59
CA ILE A 401 -11.59 16.53 -11.51
C ILE A 401 -11.59 17.97 -10.99
N HIS A 402 -11.80 18.92 -11.91
CA HIS A 402 -12.14 20.30 -11.59
C HIS A 402 -13.60 20.55 -11.96
N THR A 403 -14.43 20.86 -10.98
CA THR A 403 -15.85 21.19 -11.15
C THR A 403 -16.29 22.19 -10.08
N PRO A 404 -17.41 22.91 -10.28
CA PRO A 404 -17.95 23.78 -9.25
C PRO A 404 -18.41 22.95 -8.05
N ILE A 405 -17.95 23.32 -6.86
CA ILE A 405 -18.31 22.69 -5.58
C ILE A 405 -19.26 23.63 -4.84
N LEU A 406 -20.39 23.09 -4.38
CA LEU A 406 -21.37 23.83 -3.58
C LEU A 406 -20.84 24.01 -2.16
N VAL A 407 -20.57 25.26 -1.77
CA VAL A 407 -20.04 25.60 -0.44
C VAL A 407 -21.16 25.93 0.53
N ASP A 408 -22.14 26.71 0.08
CA ASP A 408 -23.31 27.07 0.88
C ASP A 408 -24.60 26.69 0.14
N PRO A 409 -25.33 25.66 0.60
CA PRO A 409 -26.61 25.25 0.02
C PRO A 409 -27.68 26.34 0.07
N LYS A 410 -27.68 27.20 1.11
CA LYS A 410 -28.68 28.24 1.29
C LYS A 410 -28.46 29.41 0.33
N LYS A 411 -27.19 29.77 0.11
CA LYS A 411 -26.80 30.88 -0.78
C LYS A 411 -26.51 30.45 -2.23
N LYS A 412 -26.61 29.14 -2.54
CA LYS A 412 -26.20 28.54 -3.83
C LYS A 412 -24.81 29.04 -4.29
N TYR A 413 -23.88 29.16 -3.34
CA TYR A 413 -22.54 29.67 -3.60
C TYR A 413 -21.61 28.53 -4.04
N PHE A 414 -20.98 28.69 -5.21
CA PHE A 414 -20.09 27.69 -5.81
C PHE A 414 -18.66 28.20 -5.92
N ILE A 415 -17.69 27.33 -5.66
CA ILE A 415 -16.27 27.58 -5.90
C ILE A 415 -15.76 26.56 -6.93
N TRP A 416 -15.06 27.04 -7.95
CA TRP A 416 -14.33 26.17 -8.88
C TRP A 416 -13.09 25.62 -8.18
N GLN A 417 -13.11 24.34 -7.86
CA GLN A 417 -12.02 23.71 -7.14
C GLN A 417 -11.80 22.29 -7.64
N GLY A 418 -10.55 21.84 -7.60
CA GLY A 418 -10.24 20.44 -7.81
C GLY A 418 -10.82 19.59 -6.69
N HIS A 419 -11.21 18.36 -6.98
CA HIS A 419 -11.45 17.36 -5.95
C HIS A 419 -11.26 15.95 -6.49
N PHE A 420 -10.97 15.06 -5.57
CA PHE A 420 -10.79 13.63 -5.78
C PHE A 420 -12.13 12.90 -5.61
N SER A 421 -12.28 11.76 -6.27
CA SER A 421 -13.25 10.77 -5.80
C SER A 421 -12.81 10.24 -4.44
N LEU A 422 -13.75 9.86 -3.57
CA LEU A 422 -13.39 9.20 -2.31
C LEU A 422 -12.64 7.88 -2.59
N CYS A 423 -12.96 7.18 -3.67
CA CYS A 423 -12.23 6.01 -4.17
C CYS A 423 -10.73 6.31 -4.37
N GLY A 424 -10.40 7.40 -5.06
CA GLY A 424 -9.01 7.81 -5.27
C GLY A 424 -8.29 8.19 -3.98
N LEU A 425 -9.00 8.77 -3.00
CA LEU A 425 -8.45 9.07 -1.68
C LEU A 425 -8.15 7.79 -0.88
N LEU A 426 -9.06 6.82 -0.90
CA LEU A 426 -8.88 5.52 -0.25
C LEU A 426 -7.68 4.75 -0.83
N ALA A 427 -7.36 4.98 -2.11
CA ALA A 427 -6.22 4.37 -2.79
C ALA A 427 -4.86 5.08 -2.51
N LEU A 428 -4.81 6.19 -1.76
CA LEU A 428 -3.58 6.98 -1.61
C LEU A 428 -2.39 6.20 -1.07
N THR A 429 -2.60 5.33 -0.08
CA THR A 429 -1.51 4.48 0.44
C THR A 429 -0.99 3.54 -0.65
N SER A 430 -1.89 2.88 -1.40
CA SER A 430 -1.50 2.01 -2.53
C SER A 430 -0.80 2.77 -3.64
N ILE A 431 -1.21 4.02 -3.92
CA ILE A 431 -0.59 4.87 -4.93
C ILE A 431 0.84 5.22 -4.53
N PHE A 432 1.05 5.61 -3.26
CA PHE A 432 2.37 5.95 -2.75
C PHE A 432 3.31 4.75 -2.74
N GLN A 433 2.79 3.58 -2.38
CA GLN A 433 3.53 2.32 -2.31
C GLN A 433 3.42 1.47 -3.58
N PHE A 434 3.02 2.05 -4.72
CA PHE A 434 2.75 1.28 -5.94
C PHE A 434 4.01 0.62 -6.52
N LEU A 435 5.14 1.32 -6.46
CA LEU A 435 6.39 0.93 -7.11
C LEU A 435 7.37 0.14 -6.23
N PRO A 436 7.33 0.21 -4.89
CA PRO A 436 7.96 -0.79 -4.05
C PRO A 436 7.19 -2.14 -4.12
N SER A 437 7.13 -2.69 -5.32
CA SER A 437 6.45 -3.92 -5.66
C SER A 437 7.45 -5.02 -5.96
N GLU A 438 7.02 -6.28 -5.79
CA GLU A 438 7.90 -7.42 -6.00
C GLU A 438 8.31 -7.64 -7.45
N SER A 439 7.53 -7.16 -8.43
CA SER A 439 7.77 -7.39 -9.87
C SER A 439 7.18 -6.30 -10.74
N VAL A 440 7.83 -6.04 -11.88
CA VAL A 440 7.36 -5.11 -12.93
C VAL A 440 5.97 -5.48 -13.47
N VAL A 441 5.61 -6.77 -13.40
CA VAL A 441 4.29 -7.31 -13.76
C VAL A 441 3.14 -6.69 -12.97
N THR A 442 3.42 -6.10 -11.80
CA THR A 442 2.43 -5.37 -10.99
C THR A 442 1.70 -4.30 -11.80
N THR A 443 2.36 -3.66 -12.77
CA THR A 443 1.72 -2.71 -13.69
C THR A 443 0.61 -3.35 -14.51
N ALA A 444 0.88 -4.51 -15.13
CA ALA A 444 -0.11 -5.29 -15.88
C ALA A 444 -1.24 -5.80 -14.97
N THR A 445 -0.88 -6.37 -13.81
CA THR A 445 -1.86 -6.83 -12.80
C THR A 445 -2.80 -5.74 -12.35
N PHE A 446 -2.27 -4.53 -12.18
CA PHE A 446 -3.07 -3.39 -11.79
C PHE A 446 -4.09 -3.00 -12.86
N ILE A 447 -3.64 -2.90 -14.11
CA ILE A 447 -4.48 -2.50 -15.25
C ILE A 447 -5.59 -3.54 -15.50
N LEU A 448 -5.21 -4.82 -15.54
CA LEU A 448 -6.10 -5.91 -15.95
C LEU A 448 -7.08 -6.33 -14.86
N ARG A 449 -6.74 -6.13 -13.57
CA ARG A 449 -7.60 -6.58 -12.46
C ARG A 449 -7.75 -5.58 -11.34
N ILE A 450 -6.66 -5.15 -10.69
CA ILE A 450 -6.78 -4.45 -9.39
C ILE A 450 -7.59 -3.17 -9.54
N TRP A 451 -7.34 -2.39 -10.59
CA TRP A 451 -8.04 -1.14 -10.84
C TRP A 451 -9.53 -1.35 -11.13
N ILE A 452 -9.87 -2.37 -11.95
CA ILE A 452 -11.25 -2.74 -12.28
C ILE A 452 -11.99 -3.18 -11.01
N GLN A 453 -11.38 -4.07 -10.24
CA GLN A 453 -11.92 -4.57 -8.97
C GLN A 453 -12.15 -3.43 -7.97
N MET A 454 -11.19 -2.51 -7.84
CA MET A 454 -11.30 -1.34 -6.96
C MET A 454 -12.49 -0.45 -7.34
N ILE A 455 -12.68 -0.15 -8.62
CA ILE A 455 -13.80 0.66 -9.11
C ILE A 455 -15.12 -0.06 -8.88
N PHE A 456 -15.20 -1.32 -9.25
CA PHE A 456 -16.43 -2.10 -9.12
C PHE A 456 -16.90 -2.20 -7.66
N LEU A 457 -15.98 -2.52 -6.74
CA LEU A 457 -16.28 -2.62 -5.31
C LEU A 457 -16.68 -1.28 -4.72
N TYR A 458 -15.96 -0.20 -5.04
CA TYR A 458 -16.34 1.12 -4.56
C TYR A 458 -17.72 1.53 -5.09
N PHE A 459 -18.04 1.24 -6.36
CA PHE A 459 -19.34 1.55 -6.93
C PHE A 459 -20.47 0.85 -6.17
N ILE A 460 -20.33 -0.45 -5.90
CA ILE A 460 -21.30 -1.22 -5.11
C ILE A 460 -21.47 -0.61 -3.72
N LEU A 461 -20.37 -0.38 -3.01
CA LEU A 461 -20.40 0.17 -1.64
C LEU A 461 -20.99 1.58 -1.60
N TYR A 462 -20.68 2.42 -2.59
CA TYR A 462 -21.23 3.76 -2.69
C TYR A 462 -22.73 3.73 -2.92
N LYS A 463 -23.23 2.88 -3.84
CA LYS A 463 -24.67 2.76 -4.11
C LYS A 463 -25.42 2.16 -2.93
N PHE A 464 -24.87 1.10 -2.33
CA PHE A 464 -25.44 0.47 -1.15
C PHE A 464 -25.53 1.45 0.03
N SER A 465 -24.42 2.10 0.39
CA SER A 465 -24.40 3.08 1.48
C SER A 465 -25.31 4.27 1.20
N PHE A 466 -25.44 4.70 -0.06
CA PHE A 466 -26.39 5.75 -0.45
C PHE A 466 -27.84 5.36 -0.15
N ILE A 467 -28.24 4.14 -0.51
CA ILE A 467 -29.58 3.60 -0.26
C ILE A 467 -29.83 3.51 1.25
N VAL A 468 -28.93 2.85 1.99
CA VAL A 468 -29.06 2.68 3.44
C VAL A 468 -29.13 4.02 4.17
N SER A 469 -28.31 5.01 3.77
CA SER A 469 -28.31 6.35 4.38
C SER A 469 -29.57 7.19 4.16
N ARG A 470 -30.49 6.74 3.30
CA ARG A 470 -31.81 7.36 3.12
C ARG A 470 -32.88 6.75 4.03
N PHE A 471 -32.72 5.49 4.40
CA PHE A 471 -33.64 4.79 5.31
C PHE A 471 -33.32 5.07 6.79
N PHE A 472 -32.07 5.39 7.11
CA PHE A 472 -31.58 5.72 8.47
C PHE A 472 -30.90 7.10 8.51
#